data_AF-A0A1G6QL53-F1
#
_entry.id   AF-A0A1G6QL53-F1
#
_cell.length_a   1.000
_cell.length_b   1.000
_cell.length_c   1.000
_cell.angle_alpha   90.00
_cell.angle_beta   90.00
_cell.angle_gamma   90.00
#
_symmetry.space_group_name_H-M   'P 1'
#
loop_
_entity.id
_entity.type
_entity.pdbx_description
1 polymer ?
#
loop_
_entity_poly.entity_id
_entity_poly.type
_entity_poly.pdbx_seq_one_letter_code
_entity_poly.pdbx_strand_id
1 'polypeptide(L)'
;MKWFCPNCWQQIERKTNKCPHCNYDLTEFEKISYEDKLILALKNPIRDHRMFSIYMLGQILSPKAVKPLYELACSSSDTIELFYIAKTLKLINTKESIKYLYKLKEKNNMLLTNFINKLEEKYGN
;
A
#
# COMPACT_ATOMS: atom_id res chain seq x y z
N MET A 1 3.38 19.93 -10.94
CA MET A 1 3.58 18.68 -10.16
C MET A 1 3.82 19.03 -8.71
N LYS A 2 3.28 18.26 -7.76
CA LYS A 2 3.53 18.40 -6.32
C LYS A 2 4.60 17.39 -5.89
N TRP A 3 5.49 17.79 -4.99
CA TRP A 3 6.56 16.94 -4.43
C TRP A 3 6.30 16.75 -2.95
N PHE A 4 6.57 15.55 -2.44
CA PHE A 4 6.33 15.20 -1.04
C PHE A 4 7.56 14.57 -0.43
N CYS A 5 7.80 14.86 0.85
CA CYS A 5 8.81 14.14 1.62
C CYS A 5 8.35 12.68 1.81
N PRO A 6 9.17 11.66 1.50
CA PRO A 6 8.78 10.25 1.64
C PRO A 6 8.69 9.79 3.10
N ASN A 7 9.18 10.59 4.04
CA ASN A 7 9.12 10.29 5.47
C ASN A 7 7.84 10.86 6.13
N CYS A 8 7.61 12.17 6.03
CA CYS A 8 6.47 12.83 6.69
C CYS A 8 5.30 13.15 5.75
N TRP A 9 5.46 12.96 4.44
CA TRP A 9 4.42 13.20 3.42
C TRP A 9 3.89 14.64 3.34
N GLN A 10 4.58 15.60 3.96
CA GLN A 10 4.35 17.02 3.75
C GLN A 10 4.87 17.45 2.37
N GLN A 11 4.19 18.42 1.76
CA GLN A 11 4.61 19.00 0.49
C GLN A 11 5.95 19.73 0.66
N ILE A 12 6.85 19.53 -0.29
CA ILE A 12 8.19 20.15 -0.35
C ILE A 12 8.45 20.73 -1.73
N GLU A 13 9.50 21.52 -1.86
CA GLU A 13 9.99 22.00 -3.15
C GLU A 13 10.79 20.90 -3.87
N ARG A 14 10.82 20.97 -5.21
CA ARG A 14 11.49 19.97 -6.06
C ARG A 14 12.97 19.77 -5.72
N LYS A 15 13.69 20.84 -5.40
CA LYS A 15 15.16 20.84 -5.19
C LYS A 15 15.55 20.81 -3.72
N THR A 16 14.70 20.25 -2.86
CA THR A 16 14.95 20.14 -1.43
C THR A 16 15.89 18.96 -1.15
N ASN A 17 16.99 19.17 -0.40
CA ASN A 17 17.87 18.08 0.07
C ASN A 17 17.50 17.61 1.48
N LYS A 18 16.97 18.49 2.34
CA LYS A 18 16.46 18.14 3.67
C LYS A 18 15.05 18.65 3.85
N CYS A 19 14.15 17.78 4.31
CA CYS A 19 12.76 18.17 4.49
C CYS A 19 12.64 19.28 5.56
N PRO A 20 12.01 20.43 5.25
CA PRO A 20 11.85 21.51 6.23
C PRO A 20 10.88 21.18 7.36
N HIS A 21 10.08 20.10 7.22
CA HIS A 21 9.05 19.72 8.19
C HIS A 21 9.50 18.63 9.18
N CYS A 22 10.39 17.73 8.76
CA CYS A 22 10.83 16.61 9.59
C CYS A 22 12.35 16.37 9.59
N ASN A 23 13.10 17.25 8.93
CA ASN A 23 14.56 17.19 8.82
C ASN A 23 15.14 15.92 8.15
N TYR A 24 14.29 15.10 7.51
CA TYR A 24 14.72 13.92 6.77
C TYR A 24 15.62 14.31 5.59
N ASP A 25 16.77 13.64 5.47
CA ASP A 25 17.69 13.80 4.35
C ASP A 25 17.15 13.04 3.13
N LEU A 26 16.75 13.80 2.11
CA LEU A 26 16.12 13.27 0.90
C LEU A 26 17.11 12.51 0.01
N THR A 27 18.42 12.69 0.20
CA THR A 27 19.44 11.89 -0.51
C THR A 27 19.45 10.44 -0.04
N GLU A 28 19.00 10.16 1.20
CA GLU A 28 18.86 8.79 1.71
C GLU A 28 17.74 8.02 1.01
N PHE A 29 16.73 8.72 0.49
CA PHE A 29 15.67 8.08 -0.28
C PHE A 29 16.20 7.44 -1.58
N GLU A 30 17.25 7.99 -2.18
CA GLU A 30 17.82 7.41 -3.40
C GLU A 30 18.43 6.03 -3.13
N LYS A 31 18.97 5.84 -1.92
CA LYS A 31 19.74 4.65 -1.50
C LYS A 31 18.87 3.45 -1.13
N ILE A 32 17.60 3.65 -0.77
CA ILE A 32 16.72 2.53 -0.41
C ILE A 32 16.24 1.75 -1.64
N SER A 33 15.87 0.49 -1.41
CA SER A 33 15.45 -0.42 -2.49
C SER A 33 14.16 0.04 -3.17
N TYR A 34 13.92 -0.40 -4.40
CA TYR A 34 12.67 -0.12 -5.11
C TYR A 34 11.44 -0.64 -4.33
N GLU A 35 11.54 -1.82 -3.73
CA GLU A 35 10.50 -2.39 -2.87
C GLU A 35 10.19 -1.47 -1.67
N ASP A 36 11.22 -0.98 -0.96
CA ASP A 36 11.03 -0.09 0.19
C ASP A 36 10.44 1.27 -0.23
N LYS A 37 10.81 1.79 -1.41
CA LYS A 37 10.21 3.01 -1.98
C LYS A 37 8.70 2.83 -2.21
N LEU A 38 8.29 1.68 -2.74
CA LEU A 38 6.87 1.36 -2.93
C LEU A 38 6.13 1.20 -1.59
N ILE A 39 6.75 0.54 -0.61
CA ILE A 39 6.16 0.39 0.73
C ILE A 39 5.95 1.75 1.39
N LEU A 40 6.95 2.65 1.33
CA LEU A 40 6.79 4.01 1.84
C LEU A 40 5.64 4.74 1.13
N ALA A 41 5.55 4.61 -0.19
CA ALA A 41 4.52 5.26 -0.99
C ALA A 41 3.07 4.81 -0.69
N LEU A 42 2.87 3.75 0.09
CA LEU A 42 1.55 3.43 0.67
C LEU A 42 1.01 4.52 1.59
N LYS A 43 1.85 5.42 2.09
CA LYS A 43 1.46 6.56 2.94
C LYS A 43 1.32 7.87 2.14
N ASN A 44 1.44 7.83 0.80
CA ASN A 44 1.37 9.01 -0.04
C ASN A 44 -0.01 9.70 0.09
N PRO A 45 -0.08 11.04 0.20
CA PRO A 45 -1.36 11.74 0.33
C PRO A 45 -2.20 11.66 -0.95
N ILE A 46 -1.56 11.46 -2.10
CA ILE A 46 -2.24 11.29 -3.39
C ILE A 46 -2.66 9.82 -3.53
N ARG A 47 -3.98 9.60 -3.56
CA ARG A 47 -4.60 8.29 -3.71
C ARG A 47 -4.03 7.50 -4.89
N ASP A 48 -3.93 8.10 -6.07
CA ASP A 48 -3.49 7.38 -7.27
C ASP A 48 -2.04 6.88 -7.15
N HIS A 49 -1.18 7.59 -6.41
CA HIS A 49 0.18 7.13 -6.12
C HIS A 49 0.19 5.94 -5.15
N ARG A 50 -0.71 5.93 -4.15
CA ARG A 50 -0.90 4.75 -3.29
C ARG A 50 -1.41 3.56 -4.10
N MET A 51 -2.41 3.77 -4.94
CA MET A 51 -2.98 2.73 -5.81
C MET A 51 -1.93 2.10 -6.73
N PHE A 52 -1.09 2.93 -7.35
CA PHE A 52 0.05 2.45 -8.14
C PHE A 52 1.00 1.60 -7.30
N SER A 53 1.33 2.06 -6.08
CA SER A 53 2.22 1.34 -5.17
C SER A 53 1.64 -0.01 -4.73
N ILE A 54 0.35 -0.06 -4.35
CA ILE A 54 -0.36 -1.30 -4.01
C ILE A 54 -0.30 -2.31 -5.17
N TYR A 55 -0.52 -1.85 -6.40
CA TYR A 55 -0.47 -2.70 -7.58
C TYR A 55 0.93 -3.27 -7.81
N MET A 56 1.96 -2.41 -7.80
CA MET A 56 3.34 -2.81 -8.06
C MET A 56 3.88 -3.77 -6.99
N LEU A 57 3.54 -3.56 -5.72
CA LEU A 57 3.90 -4.49 -4.63
C LEU A 57 3.33 -5.89 -4.84
N GLY A 58 2.14 -6.00 -5.43
CA GLY A 58 1.57 -7.27 -5.86
C GLY A 58 2.32 -7.90 -7.02
N GLN A 59 2.75 -7.10 -8.02
CA GLN A 59 3.49 -7.62 -9.17
C GLN A 59 4.85 -8.24 -8.76
N ILE A 60 5.53 -7.63 -7.79
CA ILE A 60 6.80 -8.14 -7.27
C ILE A 60 6.63 -9.17 -6.13
N LEU A 61 5.38 -9.56 -5.82
CA LEU A 61 5.03 -10.52 -4.77
C LEU A 61 5.64 -10.20 -3.39
N SER A 62 5.77 -8.91 -3.03
CA SER A 62 6.52 -8.45 -1.85
C SER A 62 5.94 -8.97 -0.54
N PRO A 63 6.62 -9.90 0.18
CA PRO A 63 6.16 -10.33 1.50
C PRO A 63 6.29 -9.21 2.54
N LYS A 64 7.28 -8.32 2.37
CA LYS A 64 7.50 -7.16 3.26
C LYS A 64 6.33 -6.18 3.27
N ALA A 65 5.58 -6.10 2.17
CA ALA A 65 4.44 -5.21 2.04
C ALA A 65 3.18 -5.68 2.77
N VAL A 66 3.10 -6.95 3.20
CA VAL A 66 1.87 -7.54 3.75
C VAL A 66 1.31 -6.76 4.93
N LYS A 67 2.14 -6.46 5.92
CA LYS A 67 1.72 -5.69 7.10
C LYS A 67 1.41 -4.22 6.76
N PRO A 68 2.27 -3.48 6.04
CA PRO A 68 1.95 -2.12 5.57
C PRO A 68 0.64 -2.01 4.76
N LEU A 69 0.35 -2.97 3.89
CA LEU A 69 -0.90 -3.02 3.13
C LEU A 69 -2.12 -3.17 4.05
N TYR A 70 -2.02 -4.05 5.06
CA TYR A 70 -3.09 -4.22 6.03
C TYR A 70 -3.30 -2.96 6.88
N GLU A 71 -2.23 -2.31 7.33
CA GLU A 71 -2.31 -1.03 8.06
C GLU A 71 -3.00 0.06 7.23
N LEU A 72 -2.66 0.19 5.94
CA LEU A 72 -3.34 1.09 5.02
C LEU A 72 -4.84 0.74 4.94
N ALA A 73 -5.18 -0.54 4.76
CA ALA A 73 -6.57 -0.98 4.72
C ALA A 73 -7.34 -0.70 6.01
N CYS A 74 -6.71 -0.75 7.19
CA CYS A 74 -7.33 -0.38 8.45
C CYS A 74 -7.76 1.09 8.45
N SER A 75 -6.91 1.99 7.96
CA SER A 75 -7.19 3.43 7.88
C SER A 75 -8.07 3.86 6.69
N SER A 76 -8.17 3.03 5.65
CA SER A 76 -8.91 3.39 4.43
C SER A 76 -10.41 3.08 4.55
N SER A 77 -11.22 4.00 4.03
CA SER A 77 -12.66 3.83 3.76
C SER A 77 -12.98 3.77 2.27
N ASP A 78 -11.96 3.88 1.39
CA ASP A 78 -12.14 3.84 -0.05
C ASP A 78 -12.28 2.38 -0.53
N THR A 79 -13.49 2.01 -0.95
CA THR A 79 -13.79 0.63 -1.38
C THR A 79 -12.90 0.14 -2.52
N ILE A 80 -12.50 1.02 -3.45
CA ILE A 80 -11.64 0.63 -4.57
C ILE A 80 -10.20 0.41 -4.09
N GLU A 81 -9.69 1.25 -3.19
CA GLU A 81 -8.39 1.03 -2.54
C GLU A 81 -8.37 -0.29 -1.76
N LEU A 82 -9.45 -0.60 -1.03
CA LEU A 82 -9.62 -1.87 -0.33
C LEU A 82 -9.66 -3.07 -1.28
N PHE A 83 -10.30 -2.97 -2.45
CA PHE A 83 -10.26 -4.04 -3.46
C PHE A 83 -8.85 -4.30 -3.97
N TYR A 84 -8.08 -3.26 -4.25
CA TYR A 84 -6.70 -3.40 -4.70
C TYR A 84 -5.83 -4.03 -3.62
N ILE A 85 -5.98 -3.61 -2.36
CA ILE A 85 -5.26 -4.23 -1.24
C ILE A 85 -5.64 -5.70 -1.09
N ALA A 86 -6.93 -6.05 -1.13
CA ALA A 86 -7.39 -7.43 -1.04
C ALA A 86 -6.80 -8.30 -2.18
N LYS A 87 -6.84 -7.80 -3.42
CA LYS A 87 -6.23 -8.48 -4.57
C LYS A 87 -4.72 -8.66 -4.41
N THR A 88 -4.01 -7.62 -3.94
CA THR A 88 -2.56 -7.68 -3.70
C THR A 88 -2.21 -8.67 -2.60
N LEU A 89 -2.93 -8.69 -1.47
CA LEU A 89 -2.71 -9.66 -0.39
C LEU A 89 -2.93 -11.11 -0.86
N LYS A 90 -3.97 -11.34 -1.69
CA LYS A 90 -4.20 -12.65 -2.31
C LYS A 90 -3.06 -13.04 -3.24
N LEU A 91 -2.55 -12.10 -4.04
CA LEU A 91 -1.46 -12.34 -4.99
C LEU A 91 -0.14 -12.68 -4.29
N ILE A 92 0.21 -11.97 -3.21
CA ILE A 92 1.42 -12.25 -2.40
C ILE A 92 1.36 -13.66 -1.76
N ASN A 93 0.16 -14.13 -1.40
CA ASN A 93 -0.14 -15.51 -0.99
C ASN A 93 0.77 -16.11 0.10
N THR A 94 1.21 -15.31 1.08
CA THR A 94 1.84 -15.82 2.30
C THR A 94 0.77 -16.16 3.34
N LYS A 95 1.12 -16.99 4.33
CA LYS A 95 0.21 -17.28 5.46
C LYS A 95 -0.32 -16.01 6.12
N GLU A 96 0.54 -14.99 6.27
CA GLU A 96 0.15 -13.72 6.86
C GLU A 96 -0.73 -12.89 5.91
N SER A 97 -0.47 -12.89 4.60
CA SER A 97 -1.29 -12.12 3.65
C SER A 97 -2.70 -12.69 3.54
N ILE A 98 -2.85 -14.01 3.55
CA ILE A 98 -4.14 -14.69 3.59
C ILE A 98 -4.88 -14.40 4.89
N LYS A 99 -4.19 -14.44 6.04
CA LYS A 99 -4.77 -14.04 7.33
C LYS A 99 -5.32 -12.61 7.27
N TYR A 100 -4.56 -11.65 6.75
CA TYR A 100 -5.02 -10.26 6.67
C TYR A 100 -6.13 -10.06 5.65
N LEU A 101 -6.09 -10.77 4.52
CA LEU A 101 -7.18 -10.78 3.53
C LEU A 101 -8.52 -11.13 4.19
N TYR A 102 -8.55 -12.17 5.04
CA TYR A 102 -9.78 -12.55 5.73
C TYR A 102 -10.22 -11.53 6.78
N LYS A 103 -9.29 -10.93 7.53
CA LYS A 103 -9.60 -9.85 8.46
C LYS A 103 -10.25 -8.65 7.79
N LEU A 104 -10.01 -8.41 6.50
CA LEU A 104 -10.67 -7.31 5.78
C LEU A 104 -12.19 -7.48 5.68
N LYS A 105 -12.73 -8.69 5.80
CA LYS A 105 -14.18 -8.94 5.83
C LYS A 105 -14.86 -8.30 7.06
N GLU A 106 -14.09 -8.01 8.12
CA GLU A 106 -14.58 -7.38 9.35
C GLU A 106 -14.87 -5.88 9.20
N LYS A 107 -14.46 -5.24 8.09
CA LYS A 107 -14.63 -3.78 7.86
C LYS A 107 -16.09 -3.32 7.61
N ASN A 108 -17.09 -4.17 7.84
CA ASN A 108 -18.51 -3.91 7.56
C ASN A 108 -18.77 -3.31 6.16
N ASN A 109 -18.02 -3.78 5.15
CA ASN A 109 -18.14 -3.35 3.77
C ASN A 109 -18.57 -4.56 2.92
N MET A 110 -19.87 -4.64 2.62
CA MET A 110 -20.46 -5.78 1.91
C MET A 110 -19.85 -5.98 0.51
N LEU A 111 -19.50 -4.90 -0.19
CA LEU A 111 -18.86 -4.98 -1.50
C LEU A 111 -17.47 -5.62 -1.41
N LEU A 112 -16.68 -5.25 -0.39
CA LEU A 112 -15.37 -5.83 -0.11
C LEU A 112 -15.48 -7.31 0.27
N THR A 113 -16.42 -7.66 1.14
CA THR A 113 -16.64 -9.06 1.52
C THR A 113 -17.01 -9.92 0.30
N ASN A 114 -17.95 -9.45 -0.53
CA ASN A 114 -18.33 -10.14 -1.76
C ASN A 114 -17.16 -10.26 -2.75
N PHE A 115 -16.33 -9.23 -2.87
CA PHE A 115 -15.15 -9.27 -3.71
C PHE A 115 -14.13 -10.30 -3.22
N ILE A 116 -13.86 -10.36 -1.91
CA ILE A 116 -12.94 -11.34 -1.32
C ILE A 116 -13.46 -12.77 -1.55
N ASN A 117 -14.76 -13.02 -1.37
CA ASN A 117 -15.36 -14.33 -1.66
C ASN A 117 -15.15 -14.74 -3.13
N LYS A 118 -15.33 -13.81 -4.09
CA LYS A 118 -15.07 -14.08 -5.52
C LYS A 118 -13.59 -14.35 -5.84
N LEU A 119 -12.66 -13.77 -5.08
CA LEU A 119 -11.23 -14.07 -5.24
C LEU A 119 -10.89 -15.52 -4.84
N GLU A 120 -11.71 -16.15 -3.98
CA GLU A 120 -11.55 -17.55 -3.58
C GLU A 120 -11.99 -18.49 -4.71
N GLU A 121 -13.15 -18.22 -5.32
CA GLU A 121 -13.73 -19.03 -6.41
C GLU A 121 -12.83 -19.08 -7.66
N LYS A 122 -12.13 -17.98 -7.98
CA LYS A 122 -11.34 -17.86 -9.22
C LYS A 122 -9.98 -18.58 -9.17
N TYR A 123 -9.53 -19.00 -8.00
CA TYR A 123 -8.21 -19.63 -7.79
C TYR A 123 -8.26 -20.85 -6.86
N GLY A 124 -9.45 -21.42 -6.64
CA GLY A 124 -9.62 -22.70 -5.96
C GLY A 124 -9.36 -23.85 -6.93
N ASN A 125 -8.14 -24.40 -6.88
CA ASN A 125 -7.84 -25.78 -7.25
C ASN A 125 -7.24 -26.47 -6.03
#